data_AF-A0A653S659-F1
#
_entry.id   AF-A0A653S659-F1
#
_cell.length_a   1.000
_cell.length_b   1.000
_cell.length_c   1.000
_cell.angle_alpha   90.00
_cell.angle_beta   90.00
_cell.angle_gamma   90.00
#
_symmetry.space_group_name_H-M   'P 1'
#
loop_
_entity.id
_entity.type
_entity.pdbx_description
1 polymer ?
#
loop_
_entity_poly.entity_id
_entity_poly.type
_entity_poly.pdbx_seq_one_letter_code
_entity_poly.pdbx_strand_id
1 'polypeptide(L)'
;MLLDELVKTTDAVASTRSRLAKVEALADLLRRLDAAEIPTAVGLLSARPRQGRVGVGWRGMSAAMGKPAAEPSLTVADLDAALDRLLATAGAGSAAGRAVTLRTLTAAATQREQDFIAGVLLGELRTGALEGVLTDAVARAADRPSEAVRRAAMLSGDLGATALLALTGTAAELDAVGLVVGRPVQPMLASTAASVGAALEVTGEASVEYKLDGAASRCTAWGMRYASTPARSQR
;
A
#
# COMPACT_ATOMS: atom_id res chain seq x y z
N MET A 1 -11.92 -8.40 11.68
CA MET A 1 -10.78 -8.82 12.54
C MET A 1 -10.33 -7.69 13.49
N LEU A 2 -9.86 -8.04 14.70
CA LEU A 2 -9.23 -7.09 15.62
C LEU A 2 -7.90 -6.53 15.08
N LEU A 3 -7.62 -5.26 15.32
CA LEU A 3 -6.38 -4.61 14.92
C LEU A 3 -5.16 -5.27 15.59
N ASP A 4 -5.27 -5.64 16.86
CA ASP A 4 -4.21 -6.36 17.59
C ASP A 4 -3.72 -7.64 16.88
N GLU A 5 -4.57 -8.35 16.13
CA GLU A 5 -4.11 -9.51 15.35
C GLU A 5 -3.16 -9.10 14.21
N LEU A 6 -3.47 -8.00 13.52
CA LEU A 6 -2.61 -7.42 12.49
C LEU A 6 -1.27 -6.96 13.09
N VAL A 7 -1.33 -6.33 14.27
CA VAL A 7 -0.16 -5.82 15.00
C VAL A 7 0.74 -6.97 15.45
N LYS A 8 0.17 -8.03 16.05
CA LYS A 8 0.92 -9.24 16.43
C LYS A 8 1.63 -9.88 15.24
N THR A 9 0.97 -9.99 14.08
CA THR A 9 1.63 -10.49 12.87
C THR A 9 2.76 -9.58 12.44
N THR A 10 2.58 -8.26 12.50
CA THR A 10 3.63 -7.29 12.15
C THR A 10 4.84 -7.42 13.07
N ASP A 11 4.63 -7.59 14.39
CA ASP A 11 5.70 -7.82 15.37
C ASP A 11 6.44 -9.14 15.12
N ALA A 12 5.70 -10.22 14.81
CA ALA A 12 6.29 -11.51 14.46
C ALA A 12 7.16 -11.43 13.19
N VAL A 13 6.69 -10.69 12.18
CA VAL A 13 7.42 -10.44 10.93
C VAL A 13 8.66 -9.57 11.17
N ALA A 14 8.59 -8.60 12.07
CA ALA A 14 9.69 -7.71 12.43
C ALA A 14 10.78 -8.43 13.24
N SER A 15 10.38 -9.35 14.14
CA SER A 15 11.29 -10.07 15.04
C SER A 15 12.06 -11.23 14.37
N THR A 16 11.67 -11.66 13.17
CA THR A 16 12.36 -12.72 12.43
C THR A 16 13.21 -12.20 11.27
N ARG A 17 14.30 -12.92 10.97
CA ARG A 17 15.12 -12.72 9.77
C ARG A 17 14.76 -13.68 8.64
N SER A 18 13.99 -14.73 8.91
CA SER A 18 13.61 -15.72 7.90
C SER A 18 12.53 -15.16 6.98
N ARG A 19 12.84 -15.00 5.69
CA ARG A 19 11.87 -14.57 4.68
C ARG A 19 10.65 -15.51 4.65
N LEU A 20 10.90 -16.83 4.67
CA LEU A 20 9.84 -17.83 4.65
C LEU A 20 8.89 -17.68 5.84
N ALA A 21 9.43 -17.50 7.06
CA ALA A 21 8.61 -17.31 8.25
C ALA A 21 7.73 -16.05 8.15
N LYS A 22 8.24 -14.96 7.55
CA LYS A 22 7.45 -13.76 7.28
C LYS A 22 6.31 -14.02 6.31
N VAL A 23 6.60 -14.75 5.23
CA VAL A 23 5.60 -15.11 4.20
C VAL A 23 4.50 -15.95 4.81
N GLU A 24 4.82 -16.99 5.57
CA GLU A 24 3.80 -17.85 6.22
C GLU A 24 2.96 -17.07 7.23
N ALA A 25 3.59 -16.26 8.12
CA ALA A 25 2.85 -15.48 9.12
C ALA A 25 1.87 -14.48 8.47
N LEU A 26 2.27 -13.84 7.37
CA LEU A 26 1.40 -12.94 6.61
C LEU A 26 0.34 -13.72 5.83
N ALA A 27 0.67 -14.87 5.25
CA ALA A 27 -0.30 -15.69 4.52
C ALA A 27 -1.40 -16.21 5.46
N ASP A 28 -1.03 -16.66 6.66
CA ASP A 28 -1.97 -17.10 7.69
C ASP A 28 -2.90 -15.98 8.16
N LEU A 29 -2.38 -14.75 8.29
CA LEU A 29 -3.21 -13.57 8.55
C LEU A 29 -4.18 -13.31 7.38
N LEU A 30 -3.69 -13.34 6.14
CA LEU A 30 -4.49 -13.04 4.95
C LEU A 30 -5.66 -14.02 4.76
N ARG A 31 -5.47 -15.31 5.07
CA ARG A 31 -6.54 -16.32 4.98
C ARG A 31 -7.67 -16.12 6.00
N ARG A 32 -7.43 -15.38 7.08
CA ARG A 32 -8.40 -15.12 8.15
C ARG A 32 -9.15 -13.80 7.98
N LEU A 33 -8.74 -12.95 7.03
CA LEU A 33 -9.43 -11.71 6.70
C LEU A 33 -10.73 -12.00 5.98
N ASP A 34 -11.78 -11.26 6.33
CA ASP A 34 -12.96 -11.15 5.47
C ASP A 34 -12.59 -10.39 4.19
N ALA A 35 -13.28 -10.70 3.08
CA ALA A 35 -13.02 -10.10 1.78
C ALA A 35 -13.02 -8.55 1.82
N ALA A 36 -13.93 -7.95 2.59
CA ALA A 36 -14.03 -6.50 2.75
C ALA A 36 -12.83 -5.88 3.49
N GLU A 37 -12.12 -6.65 4.31
CA GLU A 37 -10.99 -6.18 5.10
C GLU A 37 -9.66 -6.29 4.35
N ILE A 38 -9.57 -7.14 3.31
CA ILE A 38 -8.31 -7.44 2.59
C ILE A 38 -7.61 -6.17 2.07
N PRO A 39 -8.27 -5.29 1.30
CA PRO A 39 -7.58 -4.11 0.75
C PRO A 39 -7.05 -3.19 1.84
N THR A 40 -7.84 -3.00 2.90
CA THR A 40 -7.48 -2.16 4.05
C THR A 40 -6.29 -2.74 4.80
N ALA A 41 -6.34 -4.02 5.16
CA ALA A 41 -5.26 -4.69 5.89
C ALA A 41 -3.94 -4.66 5.09
N VAL A 42 -3.99 -4.93 3.78
CA VAL A 42 -2.81 -4.88 2.90
C VAL A 42 -2.24 -3.46 2.81
N GLY A 43 -3.11 -2.44 2.71
CA GLY A 43 -2.70 -1.04 2.73
C GLY A 43 -2.02 -0.64 4.05
N LEU A 44 -2.56 -1.07 5.19
CA LEU A 44 -1.97 -0.82 6.51
C LEU A 44 -0.61 -1.52 6.67
N LEU A 45 -0.52 -2.80 6.32
CA LEU A 45 0.73 -3.57 6.33
C LEU A 45 1.81 -2.97 5.42
N SER A 46 1.39 -2.34 4.33
CA SER A 46 2.27 -1.68 3.37
C SER A 46 2.46 -0.19 3.66
N ALA A 47 2.02 0.32 4.82
CA ALA A 47 2.08 1.74 5.20
C ALA A 47 1.54 2.71 4.12
N ARG A 48 0.62 2.22 3.31
CA ARG A 48 -0.06 2.93 2.23
C ARG A 48 -1.56 2.71 2.44
N PRO A 49 -2.14 3.26 3.53
CA PRO A 49 -3.58 3.22 3.71
C PRO A 49 -4.26 3.83 2.49
N ARG A 50 -5.45 3.32 2.12
CA ARG A 50 -6.17 3.74 0.91
C ARG A 50 -6.49 5.24 0.88
N GLN A 51 -6.56 5.88 2.05
CA GLN A 51 -6.78 7.32 2.23
C GLN A 51 -5.55 8.18 1.88
N GLY A 52 -4.37 7.56 1.74
CA GLY A 52 -3.12 8.27 1.54
C GLY A 52 -2.73 9.13 2.74
N ARG A 53 -2.20 10.34 2.48
CA ARG A 53 -1.79 11.26 3.54
C ARG A 53 -3.01 11.93 4.17
N VAL A 54 -3.38 11.47 5.36
CA VAL A 54 -4.50 12.04 6.13
C VAL A 54 -4.15 13.31 6.90
N GLY A 55 -3.02 13.98 6.62
CA GLY A 55 -2.70 15.29 7.21
C GLY A 55 -2.38 15.28 8.72
N VAL A 56 -1.89 14.16 9.25
CA VAL A 56 -1.44 14.03 10.64
C VAL A 56 0.09 14.04 10.65
N GLY A 57 0.68 14.97 11.40
CA GLY A 57 2.12 15.03 11.63
C GLY A 57 2.50 14.57 13.03
N TRP A 58 3.81 14.40 13.27
CA TRP A 58 4.38 13.98 14.55
C TRP A 58 3.74 14.67 15.77
N ARG A 59 3.68 16.00 15.76
CA ARG A 59 3.09 16.79 16.86
C ARG A 59 1.64 16.42 17.17
N GLY A 60 0.82 16.24 16.14
CA GLY A 60 -0.59 15.87 16.31
C GLY A 60 -0.74 14.46 16.86
N MET A 61 0.12 13.55 16.41
CA MET A 61 0.16 12.19 16.93
C MET A 61 0.64 12.14 18.39
N SER A 62 1.79 12.75 18.70
CA SER A 62 2.34 12.78 20.07
C SER A 62 1.38 13.42 21.08
N ALA A 63 0.64 14.47 20.68
CA ALA A 63 -0.35 15.11 21.53
C ALA A 63 -1.62 14.27 21.76
N ALA A 64 -1.89 13.30 20.88
CA ALA A 64 -3.00 12.37 21.02
C ALA A 64 -2.61 11.12 21.81
N MET A 65 -1.31 10.83 21.98
CA MET A 65 -0.86 9.72 22.81
C MET A 65 -1.23 9.95 24.27
N GLY A 66 -1.84 8.92 24.86
CA GLY A 66 -2.38 8.97 26.22
C GLY A 66 -2.32 7.58 26.86
N LYS A 67 -3.01 7.41 27.98
CA LYS A 67 -3.07 6.11 28.66
C LYS A 67 -3.65 5.05 27.71
N PRO A 68 -2.92 3.96 27.39
CA PRO A 68 -3.43 2.91 26.52
C PRO A 68 -4.59 2.14 27.16
N ALA A 69 -5.44 1.57 26.30
CA ALA A 69 -6.42 0.59 26.72
C ALA A 69 -5.72 -0.67 27.26
N ALA A 70 -6.35 -1.31 28.25
CA ALA A 70 -5.81 -2.54 28.86
C ALA A 70 -5.97 -3.75 27.93
N GLU A 71 -7.08 -3.80 27.19
CA GLU A 71 -7.44 -4.91 26.30
C GLU A 71 -7.72 -4.38 24.89
N PRO A 72 -7.39 -5.17 23.84
CA PRO A 72 -7.64 -4.78 22.46
C PRO A 72 -9.14 -4.80 22.16
N SER A 73 -9.62 -3.74 21.51
CA SER A 73 -11.03 -3.61 21.11
C SER A 73 -11.20 -3.03 19.70
N LEU A 74 -10.16 -2.39 19.16
CA LEU A 74 -10.21 -1.81 17.82
C LEU A 74 -10.19 -2.90 16.77
N THR A 75 -10.96 -2.70 15.70
CA THR A 75 -10.90 -3.51 14.49
C THR A 75 -10.10 -2.82 13.39
N VAL A 76 -9.75 -3.58 12.35
CA VAL A 76 -9.17 -3.02 11.11
C VAL A 76 -10.12 -1.97 10.49
N ALA A 77 -11.43 -2.23 10.54
CA ALA A 77 -12.45 -1.32 10.05
C ALA A 77 -12.56 -0.02 10.87
N ASP A 78 -12.38 -0.09 12.20
CA ASP A 78 -12.41 1.11 13.06
C ASP A 78 -11.27 2.08 12.73
N LEU A 79 -10.07 1.53 12.47
CA LEU A 79 -8.93 2.32 12.03
C LEU A 79 -9.20 2.94 10.66
N ASP A 80 -9.69 2.17 9.69
CA ASP A 80 -10.06 2.66 8.36
C ASP A 80 -11.08 3.81 8.42
N ALA A 81 -12.14 3.65 9.22
CA ALA A 81 -13.14 4.68 9.43
C ALA A 81 -12.59 5.91 10.16
N ALA A 82 -11.60 5.75 11.05
CA ALA A 82 -10.90 6.88 11.66
C ALA A 82 -10.05 7.64 10.62
N LEU A 83 -9.36 6.93 9.72
CA LEU A 83 -8.60 7.55 8.63
C LEU A 83 -9.50 8.32 7.67
N ASP A 84 -10.67 7.79 7.31
CA ASP A 84 -11.67 8.50 6.49
C ASP A 84 -12.14 9.78 7.17
N ARG A 85 -12.44 9.74 8.47
CA ARG A 85 -12.82 10.93 9.25
C ARG A 85 -11.71 11.98 9.27
N LEU A 86 -10.46 11.55 9.45
CA LEU A 86 -9.31 12.46 9.41
C LEU A 86 -9.14 13.11 8.03
N LEU A 87 -9.31 12.33 6.95
CA LEU A 87 -9.23 12.85 5.59
C LEU A 87 -10.34 13.87 5.29
N ALA A 88 -11.56 13.58 5.71
CA ALA A 88 -12.73 14.46 5.51
C ALA A 88 -12.70 15.75 6.36
N THR A 89 -11.90 15.79 7.43
CA THR A 89 -11.84 16.95 8.33
C THR A 89 -11.01 18.10 7.72
N ALA A 90 -11.70 19.13 7.22
CA ALA A 90 -11.10 20.31 6.59
C ALA A 90 -11.73 21.63 7.09
N GLY A 91 -11.10 22.76 6.78
CA GLY A 91 -11.62 24.10 7.12
C GLY A 91 -11.26 24.61 8.52
N ALA A 92 -11.92 25.69 8.94
CA ALA A 92 -11.70 26.30 10.25
C ALA A 92 -12.07 25.32 11.37
N GLY A 93 -11.21 25.21 12.40
CA GLY A 93 -11.40 24.26 13.50
C GLY A 93 -11.03 22.81 13.19
N SER A 94 -10.59 22.50 11.96
CA SER A 94 -10.17 21.14 11.56
C SER A 94 -9.08 20.54 12.47
N ALA A 95 -8.17 21.36 12.98
CA ALA A 95 -7.14 20.93 13.93
C ALA A 95 -7.75 20.32 15.20
N ALA A 96 -8.80 20.93 15.76
CA ALA A 96 -9.48 20.41 16.95
C ALA A 96 -10.23 19.12 16.64
N GLY A 97 -10.94 19.05 15.51
CA GLY A 97 -11.65 17.84 15.07
C GLY A 97 -10.71 16.64 14.83
N ARG A 98 -9.56 16.89 14.21
CA ARG A 98 -8.50 15.88 14.02
C ARG A 98 -7.95 15.42 15.36
N ALA A 99 -7.69 16.34 16.28
CA ALA A 99 -7.18 16.00 17.61
C ALA A 99 -8.19 15.17 18.43
N VAL A 100 -9.49 15.44 18.31
CA VAL A 100 -10.55 14.60 18.92
C VAL A 100 -10.52 13.21 18.32
N THR A 101 -10.53 13.08 17.00
CA THR A 101 -10.51 11.79 16.30
C THR A 101 -9.29 10.95 16.71
N LEU A 102 -8.10 11.57 16.73
CA LEU A 102 -6.88 10.90 17.14
C LEU A 102 -6.94 10.45 18.60
N ARG A 103 -7.36 11.32 19.54
CA ARG A 103 -7.47 10.95 20.97
C ARG A 103 -8.48 9.84 21.21
N THR A 104 -9.61 9.85 20.51
CA THR A 104 -10.61 8.77 20.61
C THR A 104 -10.02 7.46 20.13
N LEU A 105 -9.30 7.48 19.00
CA LEU A 105 -8.65 6.29 18.45
C LEU A 105 -7.56 5.76 19.38
N THR A 106 -6.63 6.61 19.84
CA THR A 106 -5.50 6.18 20.68
C THR A 106 -5.95 5.75 22.07
N ALA A 107 -7.00 6.34 22.65
CA ALA A 107 -7.53 5.92 23.95
C ALA A 107 -8.17 4.52 23.93
N ALA A 108 -8.70 4.09 22.78
CA ALA A 108 -9.24 2.74 22.59
C ALA A 108 -8.17 1.70 22.19
N ALA A 109 -6.98 2.17 21.79
CA ALA A 109 -5.85 1.35 21.39
C ALA A 109 -5.02 0.91 22.60
N THR A 110 -4.60 -0.34 22.61
CA THR A 110 -3.51 -0.85 23.47
C THR A 110 -2.18 -0.20 23.08
N GLN A 111 -1.13 -0.36 23.91
CA GLN A 111 0.18 0.23 23.63
C GLN A 111 0.73 -0.17 22.26
N ARG A 112 0.66 -1.47 21.93
CA ARG A 112 1.13 -1.99 20.63
C ARG A 112 0.33 -1.44 19.45
N GLU A 113 -0.98 -1.30 19.61
CA GLU A 113 -1.83 -0.69 18.58
C GLU A 113 -1.52 0.80 18.41
N GLN A 114 -1.26 1.56 19.48
CA GLN A 114 -0.85 2.97 19.38
C GLN A 114 0.46 3.11 18.60
N ASP A 115 1.46 2.28 18.89
CA ASP A 115 2.75 2.28 18.20
C ASP A 115 2.58 1.96 16.71
N PHE A 116 1.74 0.96 16.39
CA PHE A 116 1.40 0.61 15.01
C PHE A 116 0.69 1.75 14.28
N ILE A 117 -0.34 2.35 14.89
CA ILE A 117 -1.08 3.47 14.29
C ILE A 117 -0.15 4.66 14.04
N ALA A 118 0.79 4.94 14.96
CA ALA A 118 1.82 5.97 14.75
C ALA A 118 2.70 5.64 13.54
N GLY A 119 3.20 4.41 13.46
CA GLY A 119 4.00 3.95 12.32
C GLY A 119 3.28 4.09 10.98
N VAL A 120 1.99 3.73 10.93
CA VAL A 120 1.15 3.88 9.72
C VAL A 120 0.96 5.36 9.36
N LEU A 121 0.55 6.21 10.31
CA LEU A 121 0.23 7.62 10.04
C LEU A 121 1.46 8.46 9.69
N LEU A 122 2.60 8.15 10.28
CA LEU A 122 3.86 8.87 10.05
C LEU A 122 4.64 8.32 8.85
N GLY A 123 4.22 7.19 8.29
CA GLY A 123 4.87 6.53 7.17
C GLY A 123 6.23 5.92 7.53
N GLU A 124 6.41 5.55 8.80
CA GLU A 124 7.68 5.07 9.36
C GLU A 124 7.85 3.54 9.25
N LEU A 125 6.79 2.82 8.86
CA LEU A 125 6.90 1.39 8.55
C LEU A 125 7.78 1.25 7.29
N ARG A 126 8.94 0.62 7.41
CA ARG A 126 9.91 0.46 6.31
C ARG A 126 9.33 -0.45 5.21
N THR A 127 8.78 0.16 4.17
CA THR A 127 7.83 -0.47 3.22
C THR A 127 8.45 -1.29 2.09
N GLY A 128 9.65 -0.95 1.60
CA GLY A 128 10.16 -1.53 0.35
C GLY A 128 10.46 -3.04 0.42
N ALA A 129 11.11 -3.51 1.49
CA ALA A 129 11.41 -4.94 1.66
C ALA A 129 10.18 -5.76 2.06
N LEU A 130 9.19 -5.12 2.69
CA LEU A 130 7.97 -5.77 3.18
C LEU A 130 6.94 -5.96 2.06
N GLU A 131 6.83 -5.02 1.11
CA GLU A 131 5.88 -5.11 -0.01
C GLU A 131 6.14 -6.35 -0.88
N GLY A 132 7.40 -6.68 -1.16
CA GLY A 132 7.76 -7.91 -1.88
C GLY A 132 7.48 -9.19 -1.08
N VAL A 133 7.66 -9.17 0.24
CA VAL A 133 7.29 -10.31 1.11
C VAL A 133 5.77 -10.47 1.18
N LEU A 134 5.03 -9.37 1.27
CA LEU A 134 3.58 -9.37 1.30
C LEU A 134 3.00 -9.87 -0.02
N THR A 135 3.62 -9.52 -1.16
CA THR A 135 3.22 -10.06 -2.47
C THR A 135 3.39 -11.59 -2.51
N ASP A 136 4.50 -12.12 -1.99
CA ASP A 136 4.71 -13.57 -1.88
C ASP A 136 3.69 -14.22 -0.92
N ALA A 137 3.34 -13.53 0.17
CA ALA A 137 2.33 -13.98 1.13
C ALA A 137 0.93 -14.03 0.50
N VAL A 138 0.57 -13.07 -0.35
CA VAL A 138 -0.68 -13.10 -1.13
C VAL A 138 -0.72 -14.33 -2.03
N ALA A 139 0.35 -14.58 -2.79
CA ALA A 139 0.44 -15.77 -3.65
C ALA A 139 0.30 -17.07 -2.84
N ARG A 140 0.98 -17.14 -1.68
CA ARG A 140 0.94 -18.28 -0.76
C ARG A 140 -0.42 -18.47 -0.10
N ALA A 141 -1.13 -17.40 0.24
CA ALA A 141 -2.44 -17.43 0.87
C ALA A 141 -3.54 -17.84 -0.13
N ALA A 142 -3.43 -17.35 -1.36
CA ALA A 142 -4.37 -17.60 -2.45
C ALA A 142 -4.11 -18.90 -3.24
N ASP A 143 -3.01 -19.61 -2.94
CA ASP A 143 -2.53 -20.76 -3.71
C ASP A 143 -2.41 -20.46 -5.21
N ARG A 144 -1.77 -19.32 -5.53
CA ARG A 144 -1.54 -18.84 -6.90
C ARG A 144 -0.05 -18.79 -7.22
N PRO A 145 0.35 -18.93 -8.50
CA PRO A 145 1.72 -18.69 -8.92
C PRO A 145 2.18 -17.28 -8.53
N SER A 146 3.36 -17.17 -7.93
CA SER A 146 3.92 -15.88 -7.47
C SER A 146 4.11 -14.90 -8.62
N GLU A 147 4.47 -15.39 -9.81
CA GLU A 147 4.62 -14.59 -11.02
C GLU A 147 3.30 -13.94 -11.45
N ALA A 148 2.18 -14.68 -11.38
CA ALA A 148 0.86 -14.15 -11.73
C ALA A 148 0.43 -13.03 -10.78
N VAL A 149 0.63 -13.20 -9.47
CA VAL A 149 0.32 -12.18 -8.45
C VAL A 149 1.22 -10.95 -8.60
N ARG A 150 2.54 -11.15 -8.77
CA ARG A 150 3.49 -10.04 -8.99
C ARG A 150 3.16 -9.25 -10.24
N ARG A 151 2.84 -9.94 -11.35
CA ARG A 151 2.39 -9.31 -12.59
C ARG A 151 1.12 -8.51 -12.38
N ALA A 152 0.11 -9.09 -11.72
CA ALA A 152 -1.14 -8.39 -11.43
C ALA A 152 -0.91 -7.16 -10.55
N ALA A 153 -0.10 -7.25 -9.50
CA ALA A 153 0.25 -6.12 -8.62
C ALA A 153 1.04 -5.02 -9.36
N MET A 154 1.96 -5.42 -10.24
CA MET A 154 2.72 -4.51 -11.10
C MET A 154 1.80 -3.71 -12.02
N LEU A 155 0.88 -4.39 -12.70
CA LEU A 155 -0.04 -3.82 -13.69
C LEU A 155 -1.20 -3.03 -13.05
N SER A 156 -1.66 -3.46 -11.88
CA SER A 156 -2.72 -2.79 -11.13
C SER A 156 -2.21 -1.57 -10.36
N GLY A 157 -0.93 -1.55 -9.98
CA GLY A 157 -0.37 -0.54 -9.08
C GLY A 157 -0.99 -0.55 -7.68
N ASP A 158 -1.78 -1.59 -7.35
CA ASP A 158 -2.55 -1.70 -6.12
C ASP A 158 -2.49 -3.15 -5.60
N LEU A 159 -1.64 -3.38 -4.61
CA LEU A 159 -1.48 -4.68 -3.99
C LEU A 159 -2.72 -5.10 -3.19
N GLY A 160 -3.49 -4.15 -2.62
CA GLY A 160 -4.70 -4.46 -1.87
C GLY A 160 -5.81 -4.99 -2.77
N ALA A 161 -6.05 -4.33 -3.90
CA ALA A 161 -6.98 -4.83 -4.92
C ALA A 161 -6.51 -6.16 -5.52
N THR A 162 -5.20 -6.31 -5.75
CA THR A 162 -4.62 -7.56 -6.25
C THR A 162 -4.79 -8.71 -5.25
N ALA A 163 -4.59 -8.45 -3.96
CA ALA A 163 -4.78 -9.45 -2.91
C ALA A 163 -6.23 -9.90 -2.81
N LEU A 164 -7.18 -8.96 -2.86
CA LEU A 164 -8.61 -9.28 -2.87
C LEU A 164 -8.95 -10.17 -4.06
N LEU A 165 -8.49 -9.81 -5.26
CA LEU A 165 -8.74 -10.58 -6.48
C LEU A 165 -8.10 -11.97 -6.42
N ALA A 166 -6.86 -12.08 -5.94
CA ALA A 166 -6.18 -13.36 -5.84
C ALA A 166 -6.87 -14.31 -4.87
N LEU A 167 -7.31 -13.79 -3.71
CA LEU A 167 -7.92 -14.57 -2.62
C LEU A 167 -9.38 -14.95 -2.86
N THR A 168 -10.15 -14.11 -3.56
CA THR A 168 -11.60 -14.30 -3.72
C THR A 168 -12.03 -14.60 -5.16
N GLY A 169 -11.19 -14.26 -6.14
CA GLY A 169 -11.43 -14.49 -7.56
C GLY A 169 -10.81 -15.77 -8.10
N THR A 170 -11.02 -15.97 -9.40
CA THR A 170 -10.48 -17.09 -10.19
C THR A 170 -9.08 -16.78 -10.72
N ALA A 171 -8.33 -17.83 -11.11
CA ALA A 171 -7.03 -17.67 -11.75
C ALA A 171 -7.14 -16.84 -13.05
N ALA A 172 -8.19 -17.07 -13.84
CA ALA A 172 -8.41 -16.36 -15.09
C ALA A 172 -8.64 -14.86 -14.88
N GLU A 173 -9.33 -14.45 -13.81
CA GLU A 173 -9.52 -13.02 -13.49
C GLU A 173 -8.21 -12.36 -13.06
N LEU A 174 -7.36 -13.06 -12.30
CA LEU A 174 -6.02 -12.59 -11.96
C LEU A 174 -5.13 -12.46 -13.21
N ASP A 175 -5.21 -13.43 -14.12
CA ASP A 175 -4.50 -13.41 -15.40
C ASP A 175 -5.04 -12.33 -16.34
N ALA A 176 -6.30 -11.94 -16.22
CA ALA A 176 -6.89 -10.87 -17.03
C ALA A 176 -6.43 -9.45 -16.60
N VAL A 177 -5.74 -9.29 -15.46
CA VAL A 177 -5.24 -7.98 -15.03
C VAL A 177 -4.25 -7.43 -16.06
N GLY A 178 -4.66 -6.35 -16.75
CA GLY A 178 -3.90 -5.70 -17.82
C GLY A 178 -3.58 -4.24 -17.52
N LEU A 179 -2.86 -3.61 -18.45
CA LEU A 179 -2.59 -2.17 -18.41
C LEU A 179 -3.89 -1.37 -18.58
N VAL A 180 -4.05 -0.34 -17.76
CA VAL A 180 -5.17 0.61 -17.83
C VAL A 180 -4.62 2.02 -17.93
N VAL A 181 -5.05 2.79 -18.93
CA VAL A 181 -4.65 4.19 -19.09
C VAL A 181 -5.07 4.99 -17.84
N GLY A 182 -4.12 5.74 -17.27
CA GLY A 182 -4.33 6.54 -16.05
C GLY A 182 -3.95 5.81 -14.77
N ARG A 183 -3.65 4.52 -14.84
CA ARG A 183 -3.17 3.72 -13.71
C ARG A 183 -1.65 3.53 -13.84
N PRO A 184 -0.85 3.94 -12.85
CA PRO A 184 0.58 3.76 -12.92
C PRO A 184 0.93 2.27 -12.77
N VAL A 185 1.70 1.74 -13.73
CA VAL A 185 2.40 0.46 -13.59
C VAL A 185 3.68 0.66 -12.78
N GLN A 186 4.15 -0.35 -12.03
CA GLN A 186 5.46 -0.25 -11.37
C GLN A 186 6.60 -0.09 -12.41
N PRO A 187 7.68 0.66 -12.11
CA PRO A 187 8.79 0.83 -13.04
C PRO A 187 9.53 -0.48 -13.27
N MET A 188 9.91 -0.72 -14.53
CA MET A 188 10.91 -1.74 -14.83
C MET A 188 12.26 -1.25 -14.28
N LEU A 189 12.91 -2.09 -13.47
CA LEU A 189 14.22 -1.80 -12.91
C LEU A 189 15.31 -2.49 -13.72
N ALA A 190 16.50 -1.90 -13.73
CA ALA A 190 17.67 -2.46 -14.40
C ALA A 190 18.62 -3.09 -13.37
N SER A 191 19.12 -4.28 -13.69
CA SER A 191 20.25 -4.88 -12.99
C SER A 191 21.55 -4.20 -13.41
N THR A 192 22.50 -4.09 -12.48
CA THR A 192 23.85 -3.60 -12.79
C THR A 192 24.71 -4.71 -13.38
N ALA A 193 25.54 -4.39 -14.37
CA ALA A 193 26.60 -5.28 -14.86
C ALA A 193 27.98 -4.67 -14.55
N ALA A 194 28.99 -5.52 -14.32
CA ALA A 194 30.34 -5.07 -13.98
C ALA A 194 31.08 -4.43 -15.18
N SER A 195 30.67 -4.75 -16.41
CA SER A 195 31.21 -4.19 -17.63
C SER A 195 30.18 -4.28 -18.76
N VAL A 196 30.44 -3.57 -19.86
CA VAL A 196 29.63 -3.67 -21.08
C VAL A 196 29.66 -5.09 -21.65
N GLY A 197 30.82 -5.76 -21.64
CA GLY A 197 30.96 -7.15 -22.09
C GLY A 197 30.08 -8.10 -21.27
N ALA A 198 30.13 -8.00 -19.94
CA ALA A 198 29.30 -8.82 -19.06
C ALA A 198 27.80 -8.56 -19.25
N ALA A 199 27.41 -7.31 -19.58
CA ALA A 199 26.02 -7.01 -19.92
C ALA A 199 25.59 -7.71 -21.22
N LEU A 200 26.41 -7.62 -22.27
CA LEU A 200 26.12 -8.20 -23.59
C LEU A 200 26.12 -9.74 -23.56
N GLU A 201 26.91 -10.37 -22.69
CA GLU A 201 26.82 -11.82 -22.46
C GLU A 201 25.45 -12.26 -21.93
N VAL A 202 24.79 -11.42 -21.12
CA VAL A 202 23.46 -11.69 -20.55
C VAL A 202 22.34 -11.30 -21.51
N THR A 203 22.45 -10.14 -22.16
CA THR A 203 21.36 -9.59 -22.98
C THR A 203 21.40 -10.04 -24.43
N GLY A 204 22.56 -10.43 -24.95
CA GLY A 204 22.79 -10.57 -26.38
C GLY A 204 22.73 -9.23 -27.10
N GLU A 205 22.19 -9.23 -28.33
CA GLU A 205 21.92 -8.01 -29.09
C GLU A 205 20.97 -7.09 -28.30
N ALA A 206 21.37 -5.82 -28.11
CA ALA A 206 20.69 -4.90 -27.20
C ALA A 206 20.59 -3.48 -27.74
N SER A 207 19.51 -2.78 -27.39
CA SER A 207 19.40 -1.33 -27.54
C SER A 207 20.15 -0.65 -26.39
N VAL A 208 20.98 0.35 -26.72
CA VAL A 208 21.77 1.10 -25.73
C VAL A 208 21.31 2.54 -25.71
N GLU A 209 20.92 3.00 -24.53
CA GLU A 209 20.46 4.37 -24.28
C GLU A 209 21.33 5.04 -23.21
N TYR A 210 21.41 6.37 -23.25
CA TYR A 210 22.10 7.13 -22.21
C TYR A 210 21.37 6.99 -20.87
N LYS A 211 22.11 6.62 -19.83
CA LYS A 211 21.65 6.70 -18.44
C LYS A 211 21.59 8.18 -18.05
N LEU A 212 20.38 8.75 -18.03
CA LEU A 212 20.17 10.13 -17.62
C LEU A 212 20.22 10.25 -16.09
N ASP A 213 20.99 11.21 -15.59
CA ASP A 213 21.06 11.55 -14.16
C ASP A 213 19.91 12.50 -13.79
N GLY A 214 18.76 11.91 -13.47
CA GLY A 214 17.58 12.66 -13.09
C GLY A 214 16.54 11.80 -12.39
N ALA A 215 15.38 12.38 -12.13
CA ALA A 215 14.24 11.64 -11.61
C ALA A 215 13.53 10.90 -12.75
N ALA A 216 13.42 9.57 -12.63
CA ALA A 216 12.56 8.80 -13.52
C ALA A 216 11.10 9.21 -13.30
N SER A 217 10.43 9.66 -14.35
CA SER A 217 9.02 10.05 -14.33
C SER A 217 8.22 9.22 -15.33
N ARG A 218 6.98 8.91 -14.96
CA ARG A 218 6.04 8.21 -15.83
C ARG A 218 4.93 9.17 -16.20
N CYS A 219 4.72 9.35 -17.50
CA CYS A 219 3.63 10.16 -18.03
C CYS A 219 2.56 9.24 -18.61
N THR A 220 1.31 9.46 -18.23
CA THR A 220 0.17 8.90 -18.94
C THR A 220 -0.43 10.00 -19.80
N ALA A 221 -0.36 9.86 -21.12
CA ALA A 221 -1.08 10.75 -22.03
C ALA A 221 -2.48 10.18 -22.25
N TRP A 222 -3.51 10.94 -21.87
CA TRP A 222 -4.90 10.61 -22.19
C TRP A 222 -5.44 11.73 -23.09
N GLY A 223 -5.95 11.34 -24.27
CA GLY A 223 -6.27 12.26 -25.35
C GLY A 223 -7.10 13.46 -24.87
N MET A 224 -6.54 14.67 -25.04
CA MET A 224 -7.29 15.91 -24.91
C MET A 224 -8.40 15.89 -25.98
N ARG A 225 -9.66 15.69 -25.57
CA ARG A 225 -10.79 16.12 -26.39
C ARG A 225 -10.78 17.64 -26.40
N TYR A 226 -10.22 18.22 -27.45
CA TYR A 226 -10.47 19.63 -27.78
C TYR A 226 -11.97 19.78 -28.03
N ALA A 227 -12.69 20.37 -27.08
CA ALA A 227 -13.97 20.98 -27.39
C ALA A 227 -13.68 22.23 -28.21
N SER A 228 -13.77 22.12 -29.54
CA SER A 228 -13.78 23.27 -30.43
C SER A 228 -15.11 24.01 -30.24
N THR A 229 -15.12 25.00 -29.35
CA THR A 229 -16.20 26.00 -29.33
C THR A 229 -16.08 26.82 -30.61
N PRO A 230 -17.08 26.83 -31.52
CA PRO A 230 -16.99 27.63 -32.74
C PRO A 230 -17.03 29.12 -32.37
N ALA A 231 -16.02 29.87 -32.82
CA ALA A 231 -15.96 31.31 -32.68
C ALA A 231 -17.20 31.93 -33.36
N ARG A 232 -18.02 32.65 -32.58
CA ARG A 232 -19.06 33.52 -33.12
C ARG A 232 -18.36 34.65 -33.90
N SER A 233 -18.64 34.73 -35.20
CA SER A 233 -18.28 35.89 -36.02
C SER A 233 -19.02 37.12 -35.49
N GLN A 234 -18.29 38.16 -35.11
CA GLN A 234 -18.83 39.50 -34.98
C GLN A 234 -19.08 40.05 -36.39
N ARG A 235 -20.29 40.55 -36.63
CA ARG A 235 -20.56 41.58 -37.66
C ARG A 235 -20.48 42.93 -36.98
#